data_AF-A0A379SYK4-F1
#
_entry.id   AF-A0A379SYK4-F1
#
_cell.length_a   1.000
_cell.length_b   1.000
_cell.length_c   1.000
_cell.angle_alpha   90.00
_cell.angle_beta   90.00
_cell.angle_gamma   90.00
#
_symmetry.space_group_name_H-M   'P 1'
#
loop_
_entity.id
_entity.type
_entity.pdbx_description
1 polymer ?
#
loop_
_entity_poly.entity_id
_entity_poly.type
_entity_poly.pdbx_seq_one_letter_code
_entity_poly.pdbx_strand_id
1 'polypeptide(L)'
;MKGRLTLNCIFLVSTCLPSSNALANDDCENYGRKSEVSQTYINPDNNSFEVVSTKRLHFFSSPNKDCKIKDLFLVPGDIITGHTEYNGYVSASYAKMSHGQSLDGLTNHN
;
A
#
# COMPACT_ATOMS: atom_id res chain seq x y z
N MET A 1 -8.86 -15.59 64.23
CA MET A 1 -7.99 -14.50 63.71
C MET A 1 -7.99 -14.59 62.19
N LYS A 2 -8.43 -13.52 61.52
CA LYS A 2 -8.59 -13.45 60.05
C LYS A 2 -7.28 -12.98 59.42
N GLY A 3 -6.60 -13.86 58.67
CA GLY A 3 -5.44 -13.50 57.84
C GLY A 3 -5.91 -12.88 56.53
N ARG A 4 -5.86 -11.56 56.44
CA ARG A 4 -6.26 -10.77 55.26
C ARG A 4 -5.06 -10.69 54.32
N LEU A 5 -5.03 -11.51 53.27
CA LEU A 5 -4.06 -11.37 52.17
C LEU A 5 -4.36 -10.07 51.42
N THR A 6 -3.47 -9.09 51.54
CA THR A 6 -3.47 -7.89 50.70
C THR A 6 -2.88 -8.23 49.33
N LEU A 7 -3.73 -8.44 48.34
CA LEU A 7 -3.35 -8.53 46.94
C LEU A 7 -3.21 -7.09 46.41
N ASN A 8 -1.98 -6.57 46.44
CA ASN A 8 -1.67 -5.28 45.84
C ASN A 8 -1.82 -5.41 44.32
N CYS A 9 -2.90 -4.87 43.78
CA CYS A 9 -3.05 -4.63 42.35
C CYS A 9 -1.95 -3.66 41.91
N ILE A 10 -0.90 -4.20 41.31
CA ILE A 10 0.07 -3.43 40.54
C ILE A 10 -0.73 -2.78 39.42
N PHE A 11 -0.94 -1.47 39.53
CA PHE A 11 -1.45 -0.64 38.44
C PHE A 11 -0.42 -0.71 37.31
N LEU A 12 -0.62 -1.62 36.36
CA LEU A 12 0.00 -1.52 35.06
C LEU A 12 -0.53 -0.23 34.44
N VAL A 13 0.29 0.81 34.50
CA VAL A 13 0.13 2.03 33.72
C VAL A 13 0.15 1.59 32.27
N SER A 14 -1.04 1.31 31.73
CA SER A 14 -1.28 1.09 30.32
C SER A 14 -1.00 2.42 29.62
N THR A 15 0.26 2.66 29.30
CA THR A 15 0.66 3.72 28.39
C THR A 15 -0.01 3.41 27.05
N CYS A 16 -1.14 4.05 26.78
CA CYS A 16 -1.73 4.09 25.46
C CYS A 16 -0.65 4.61 24.51
N LEU A 17 -0.07 3.72 23.70
CA LEU A 17 0.70 4.15 22.55
C LEU A 17 -0.24 5.04 21.71
N PRO A 18 0.15 6.26 21.34
CA PRO A 18 -0.63 7.04 20.40
C PRO A 18 -0.70 6.22 19.11
N SER A 19 -1.88 5.67 18.83
CA SER A 19 -2.19 5.04 17.56
C SER A 19 -1.88 6.05 16.48
N SER A 20 -0.88 5.76 15.65
CA SER A 20 -0.63 6.51 14.42
C SER A 20 -1.96 6.63 13.69
N ASN A 21 -2.49 7.85 13.57
CA ASN A 21 -3.66 8.10 12.74
C ASN A 21 -3.24 7.84 11.30
N ALA A 22 -3.34 6.60 10.85
CA ALA A 22 -3.54 6.34 9.44
C ALA A 22 -4.91 6.94 9.14
N LEU A 23 -4.92 8.16 8.59
CA LEU A 23 -6.11 8.70 7.93
C LEU A 23 -6.36 7.78 6.73
N ALA A 24 -7.06 6.68 6.97
CA ALA A 24 -7.81 6.01 5.92
C ALA A 24 -8.79 7.07 5.42
N ASN A 25 -8.46 7.67 4.29
CA ASN A 25 -9.40 8.53 3.60
C ASN A 25 -10.52 7.62 3.12
N ASP A 26 -11.72 7.75 3.66
CA ASP A 26 -12.89 6.92 3.29
C ASP A 26 -13.09 6.89 1.77
N ASP A 27 -12.73 7.97 1.08
CA ASP A 27 -12.76 8.03 -0.38
C ASP A 27 -11.79 7.04 -1.03
N CYS A 28 -10.56 6.91 -0.52
CA CYS A 28 -9.58 5.97 -1.06
C CYS A 28 -10.05 4.53 -0.89
N GLU A 29 -10.60 4.16 0.26
CA GLU A 29 -11.18 2.83 0.45
C GLU A 29 -12.31 2.55 -0.55
N ASN A 30 -13.17 3.54 -0.79
CA ASN A 30 -14.24 3.41 -1.78
C ASN A 30 -13.70 3.24 -3.21
N TYR A 31 -12.66 3.99 -3.60
CA TYR A 31 -11.99 3.78 -4.89
C TYR A 31 -11.34 2.40 -4.98
N GLY A 32 -10.70 1.93 -3.91
CA GLY A 32 -10.15 0.58 -3.82
C GLY A 32 -11.21 -0.49 -4.06
N ARG A 33 -12.32 -0.45 -3.32
CA ARG A 33 -13.41 -1.43 -3.47
C ARG A 33 -14.06 -1.39 -4.86
N LYS A 34 -14.24 -0.20 -5.45
CA LYS A 34 -14.74 -0.07 -6.84
C LYS A 34 -13.79 -0.71 -7.84
N SER A 35 -12.49 -0.50 -7.66
CA SER A 35 -11.47 -1.07 -8.54
C SER A 35 -11.41 -2.58 -8.44
N GLU A 36 -11.54 -3.14 -7.24
CA GLU A 36 -11.49 -4.59 -7.04
C GLU A 36 -12.59 -5.33 -7.80
N VAL A 37 -13.79 -4.73 -7.88
CA VAL A 37 -14.96 -5.30 -8.56
C VAL A 37 -14.91 -5.11 -10.08
N SER A 38 -14.20 -4.10 -10.59
CA SER A 38 -14.26 -3.69 -12.00
C SER A 38 -12.92 -3.72 -12.73
N GLN A 39 -11.86 -4.17 -12.06
CA GLN A 39 -10.54 -4.35 -12.65
C GLN A 39 -10.52 -5.42 -13.73
N THR A 40 -9.59 -5.28 -14.66
CA THR A 40 -9.28 -6.29 -15.67
C THR A 40 -7.95 -6.95 -15.34
N TYR A 41 -7.87 -8.27 -15.45
CA TYR A 41 -6.62 -9.01 -15.25
C TYR A 41 -5.68 -8.82 -16.45
N ILE A 42 -4.41 -8.55 -16.15
CA ILE A 42 -3.35 -8.50 -17.15
C ILE A 42 -2.90 -9.94 -17.45
N ASN A 43 -2.62 -10.24 -18.72
CA ASN A 43 -2.15 -11.57 -19.11
C ASN A 43 -0.79 -11.86 -18.44
N PRO A 44 -0.67 -12.93 -17.63
CA PRO A 44 0.57 -13.26 -16.93
C PRO A 44 1.75 -13.56 -17.85
N ASP A 45 1.51 -13.98 -19.10
CA ASP A 45 2.58 -14.23 -20.08
C ASP A 45 3.27 -12.93 -20.55
N ASN A 46 2.61 -11.79 -20.38
CA ASN A 46 3.08 -10.48 -20.87
C ASN A 46 2.78 -9.37 -19.86
N ASN A 47 3.14 -9.60 -18.59
CA ASN A 47 2.83 -8.67 -17.50
C ASN A 47 4.05 -7.91 -16.94
N SER A 48 5.20 -8.01 -17.62
CA SER A 48 6.39 -7.24 -17.27
C SER A 48 6.39 -5.91 -18.01
N PHE A 49 6.49 -4.81 -17.28
CA PHE A 49 6.48 -3.45 -17.82
C PHE A 49 7.73 -2.68 -17.40
N GLU A 50 8.38 -2.01 -18.34
CA GLU A 50 9.47 -1.08 -18.06
C GLU A 50 8.91 0.35 -17.93
N VAL A 51 9.37 1.07 -16.90
CA VAL A 51 9.01 2.46 -16.68
C VAL A 51 9.78 3.34 -17.67
N VAL A 52 9.08 3.83 -18.71
CA VAL A 52 9.65 4.70 -19.75
C VAL A 52 9.40 6.20 -19.54
N SER A 53 8.75 6.57 -18.43
CA SER A 53 8.43 7.99 -18.14
C SER A 53 9.70 8.83 -17.95
N THR A 54 9.63 10.13 -18.25
CA THR A 54 10.72 11.08 -17.94
C THR A 54 10.63 11.62 -16.51
N LYS A 55 9.53 11.33 -15.80
CA LYS A 55 9.25 11.77 -14.43
C LYS A 55 9.15 10.56 -13.50
N ARG A 56 9.17 10.82 -12.19
CA ARG A 56 8.91 9.81 -11.17
C ARG A 56 7.46 9.35 -11.26
N LEU A 57 7.27 8.04 -11.37
CA LEU A 57 5.95 7.44 -11.38
C LEU A 57 5.56 7.05 -9.96
N HIS A 58 4.61 7.76 -9.36
CA HIS A 58 4.25 7.58 -7.97
C HIS A 58 3.32 6.39 -7.77
N PHE A 59 3.44 5.78 -6.58
CA PHE A 59 2.49 4.78 -6.13
C PHE A 59 1.25 5.42 -5.50
N PHE A 60 0.13 4.74 -5.64
CA PHE A 60 -1.15 5.12 -5.05
C PHE A 60 -1.69 3.95 -4.23
N SER A 61 -2.38 4.25 -3.12
CA SER A 61 -3.06 3.23 -2.31
C SER A 61 -4.39 2.79 -2.91
N SER A 62 -4.93 3.59 -3.84
CA SER A 62 -6.17 3.33 -4.60
C SER A 62 -6.14 4.11 -5.91
N PRO A 63 -6.93 3.75 -6.93
CA PRO A 63 -6.84 4.34 -8.27
C PRO A 63 -7.50 5.73 -8.36
N ASN A 64 -6.91 6.66 -7.62
CA ASN A 64 -7.27 8.07 -7.58
C ASN A 64 -6.03 8.90 -7.23
N LYS A 65 -5.89 10.05 -7.88
CA LYS A 65 -4.75 10.97 -7.71
C LYS A 65 -4.56 11.47 -6.27
N ASP A 66 -5.64 11.57 -5.50
CA ASP A 66 -5.63 12.05 -4.12
C ASP A 66 -5.17 10.94 -3.15
N CYS A 67 -5.18 9.67 -3.59
CA CYS A 67 -4.70 8.50 -2.85
C CYS A 67 -3.19 8.24 -3.06
N LYS A 68 -2.43 9.30 -3.35
CA LYS A 68 -0.99 9.23 -3.60
C LYS A 68 -0.23 8.86 -2.32
N ILE A 69 0.64 7.86 -2.41
CA ILE A 69 1.56 7.50 -1.32
C ILE A 69 2.77 8.43 -1.38
N LYS A 70 3.09 9.06 -0.26
CA LYS A 70 4.25 9.97 -0.16
C LYS A 70 5.54 9.18 -0.27
N ASP A 71 6.50 9.75 -1.01
CA ASP A 71 7.88 9.24 -1.15
C ASP A 71 8.02 7.81 -1.71
N LEU A 72 6.93 7.22 -2.20
CA LEU A 72 6.94 5.93 -2.89
C LEU A 72 6.74 6.16 -4.39
N PHE A 73 7.75 5.83 -5.18
CA PHE A 73 7.76 6.04 -6.63
C PHE A 73 8.75 5.10 -7.34
N LEU A 74 8.48 4.88 -8.62
CA LEU A 74 9.36 4.26 -9.59
C LEU A 74 10.12 5.33 -10.38
N VAL A 75 11.28 4.95 -10.89
CA VAL A 75 12.13 5.79 -11.74
C VAL A 75 12.27 5.15 -13.13
N PRO A 76 12.76 5.92 -14.13
CA PRO A 76 12.90 5.40 -15.47
C PRO A 76 13.85 4.20 -15.51
N GLY A 77 13.46 3.14 -16.22
CA GLY A 77 14.19 1.87 -16.30
C GLY A 77 13.85 0.85 -15.21
N ASP A 78 13.02 1.20 -14.22
CA ASP A 78 12.47 0.19 -13.30
C ASP A 78 11.57 -0.79 -14.07
N ILE A 79 11.65 -2.07 -13.71
CA ILE A 79 10.78 -3.12 -14.24
C ILE A 79 9.79 -3.52 -13.15
N ILE A 80 8.50 -3.54 -13.50
CA ILE A 80 7.41 -3.97 -12.63
C ILE A 80 6.64 -5.13 -13.23
N THR A 81 5.99 -5.90 -12.37
CA THR A 81 5.06 -6.96 -12.76
C THR A 81 3.64 -6.48 -12.51
N GLY A 82 2.88 -6.20 -13.57
CA GLY A 82 1.47 -5.83 -13.47
C GLY A 82 0.57 -7.04 -13.22
N HIS A 83 -0.53 -6.80 -12.52
CA HIS A 83 -1.51 -7.83 -12.16
C HIS A 83 -2.87 -7.51 -12.74
N THR A 84 -3.32 -6.28 -12.51
CA THR A 84 -4.63 -5.81 -12.93
C THR A 84 -4.57 -4.36 -13.38
N GLU A 85 -5.52 -3.96 -14.23
CA GLU A 85 -5.69 -2.60 -14.70
C GLU A 85 -7.10 -2.09 -14.38
N TYR A 86 -7.18 -0.84 -13.94
CA TYR A 86 -8.43 -0.13 -13.74
C TYR A 86 -8.27 1.38 -13.96
N ASN A 87 -9.06 1.95 -14.87
CA ASN A 87 -9.10 3.40 -15.16
C ASN A 87 -7.71 4.06 -15.36
N GLY A 88 -6.80 3.38 -16.07
CA GLY A 88 -5.44 3.86 -16.34
C GLY A 88 -4.45 3.71 -15.17
N TYR A 89 -4.85 3.01 -14.11
CA TYR A 89 -3.97 2.56 -13.05
C TYR A 89 -3.69 1.07 -13.20
N VAL A 90 -2.44 0.68 -12.97
CA VAL A 90 -1.98 -0.71 -12.96
C VAL A 90 -1.62 -1.10 -11.54
N SER A 91 -2.21 -2.17 -11.03
CA SER A 91 -1.75 -2.84 -9.82
C SER A 91 -0.49 -3.62 -10.16
N ALA A 92 0.61 -3.34 -9.47
CA ALA A 92 1.89 -3.92 -9.80
C ALA A 92 2.71 -4.28 -8.56
N SER A 93 3.53 -5.31 -8.71
CA SER A 93 4.61 -5.62 -7.80
C SER A 93 5.92 -5.11 -8.37
N TYR A 94 6.76 -4.57 -7.51
CA TYR A 94 8.13 -4.15 -7.80
C TYR A 94 9.09 -4.94 -6.93
N ALA A 95 10.01 -5.67 -7.56
CA ALA A 95 11.05 -6.42 -6.86
C ALA A 95 12.41 -5.76 -7.09
N LYS A 96 12.95 -5.10 -6.06
CA LYS A 96 14.30 -4.53 -6.15
C LYS A 96 15.36 -5.61 -5.94
N MET A 97 15.96 -6.06 -7.05
CA MET A 97 16.93 -7.17 -7.08
C MET A 97 18.17 -6.94 -6.19
N SER A 98 18.49 -5.70 -5.81
CA SER A 98 19.70 -5.41 -5.02
C SER A 98 19.63 -5.88 -3.56
N HIS A 99 18.45 -5.98 -2.95
CA HIS A 99 18.27 -6.28 -1.52
C HIS A 99 17.14 -7.27 -1.18
N GLY A 100 16.50 -7.90 -2.18
CA GLY A 100 15.39 -8.83 -1.93
C GLY A 100 14.13 -8.16 -1.36
N GLN A 101 13.95 -6.85 -1.60
CA GLN A 101 12.76 -6.11 -1.17
C GLN A 101 11.68 -6.18 -2.26
N SER A 102 10.51 -6.71 -1.93
CA SER A 102 9.30 -6.71 -2.76
C SER A 102 8.33 -5.64 -2.24
N LEU A 103 7.80 -4.82 -3.14
CA LEU A 103 6.80 -3.79 -2.86
C LEU A 103 5.61 -3.99 -3.78
N ASP A 104 4.41 -4.06 -3.20
CA ASP A 104 3.16 -4.17 -3.97
C ASP A 104 2.41 -2.83 -3.89
N GLY A 105 1.89 -2.33 -5.02
CA GLY A 105 1.11 -1.09 -5.06
C GLY A 105 0.58 -0.71 -6.45
N LEU A 106 -0.25 0.34 -6.54
CA LEU A 106 -0.80 0.83 -7.82
C LEU A 106 0.08 1.92 -8.44
N THR A 107 0.24 1.92 -9.76
CA THR A 107 0.98 2.93 -10.54
C THR A 107 0.12 3.44 -11.70
N ASN A 108 0.34 4.66 -12.21
CA ASN A 108 -0.44 5.24 -13.32
C ASN A 108 0.33 5.11 -14.65
N HIS A 109 -0.34 4.93 -15.78
CA HIS A 109 0.28 4.83 -17.11
C HIS A 109 0.57 6.21 -17.78
N ASN A 110 0.94 7.26 -17.03
CA ASN A 110 1.22 8.60 -17.60
C ASN A 110 2.71 8.96 -17.68
#